data_AF-A0A5C6AYN6-F1
#
_entry.id   AF-A0A5C6AYN6-F1
#
_cell.length_a   1.000
_cell.length_b   1.000
_cell.length_c   1.000
_cell.angle_alpha   90.00
_cell.angle_beta   90.00
_cell.angle_gamma   90.00
#
_symmetry.space_group_name_H-M   'P 1'
#
loop_
_entity.id
_entity.type
_entity.pdbx_description
1 polymer ?
#
loop_
_entity_poly.entity_id
_entity_poly.type
_entity_poly.pdbx_seq_one_letter_code
_entity_poly.pdbx_strand_id
1 'polypeptide(L)'
;MTKNTITVCLLCLVAAHGAMAQDVVVVDPVYRYPTRVRWAVYDPYYAVTSRIYAQADLIRAQGDAAVDFAHARNLHADAYSKELDNWKKELRIYWERKTLAEQKKLELDQVRQIARMKYLNDQKWQNSRLWDRLKNHSELSGPNIRNGSALNFMLARIAASSLPYQFDPKTSRYSEEALRQLDLNDDLLSHITLAQGPFKFSASQTVDGTISLWPYILRWEDFETTRSAFEAARLAVVKESEASGQASVESIQRMEASLMKLTNEFHSSQKVRQWVKQRNRFTHFYSGDRFLQELDREILQLEKSGDIRPLSGQSGYDPKIDADHVVGLLCFMNRNGVEFAPAKPGSEFAYHNLFVLMRGLYLTVAEDDESLQPENLGELAK
;
A
#
# COMPACT_ATOMS: atom_id res chain seq x y z
N MET A 1 -19.62 28.78 42.07
CA MET A 1 -21.06 28.47 42.16
C MET A 1 -21.28 27.10 41.53
N THR A 2 -21.76 26.15 42.38
CA THR A 2 -22.39 24.83 42.09
C THR A 2 -21.72 23.96 41.01
N LYS A 3 -20.77 23.03 41.28
CA LYS A 3 -20.84 21.76 42.04
C LYS A 3 -22.16 21.00 41.87
N ASN A 4 -22.13 19.86 41.16
CA ASN A 4 -23.02 18.72 41.39
C ASN A 4 -22.31 17.40 41.05
N THR A 5 -21.81 16.79 42.10
CA THR A 5 -21.42 15.39 42.26
C THR A 5 -22.68 14.53 42.33
N ILE A 6 -22.78 13.49 41.50
CA ILE A 6 -23.76 12.41 41.68
C ILE A 6 -22.99 11.13 41.96
N THR A 7 -22.82 10.89 43.25
CA THR A 7 -22.43 9.63 43.88
C THR A 7 -23.74 8.87 44.11
N VAL A 8 -23.98 7.78 43.38
CA VAL A 8 -25.06 6.84 43.71
C VAL A 8 -24.45 5.58 44.27
N CYS A 9 -24.63 5.44 45.57
CA CYS A 9 -24.53 4.19 46.31
C CYS A 9 -25.51 3.17 45.70
N LEU A 10 -25.01 1.97 45.39
CA LEU A 10 -25.83 0.78 45.54
C LEU A 10 -25.02 -0.27 46.31
N LEU A 11 -25.20 -0.23 47.63
CA LEU A 11 -25.02 -1.37 48.50
C LEU A 11 -25.91 -2.51 47.99
N CYS A 12 -25.31 -3.55 47.44
CA CYS A 12 -25.92 -4.88 47.45
C CYS A 12 -25.12 -5.75 48.41
N LEU A 13 -25.64 -5.78 49.65
CA LEU A 13 -25.51 -6.89 50.57
C LEU A 13 -25.70 -8.22 49.82
N VAL A 14 -24.64 -9.01 49.71
CA VAL A 14 -24.77 -10.46 49.61
C VAL A 14 -24.10 -11.04 50.83
N ALA A 15 -24.93 -11.30 51.83
CA ALA A 15 -24.64 -12.15 52.96
C ALA A 15 -24.41 -13.58 52.47
N ALA A 16 -23.16 -13.91 52.12
CA ALA A 16 -22.75 -15.30 52.03
C ALA A 16 -22.61 -15.82 53.46
N HIS A 17 -23.64 -16.55 53.88
CA HIS A 17 -23.75 -17.24 55.14
C HIS A 17 -22.47 -18.04 55.41
N GLY A 18 -21.92 -17.84 56.60
CA GLY A 18 -20.99 -18.78 57.19
C GLY A 18 -21.66 -20.14 57.29
N ALA A 19 -21.28 -21.04 56.41
CA ALA A 19 -21.29 -22.45 56.75
C ALA A 19 -20.15 -22.61 57.77
N MET A 20 -20.50 -22.37 59.04
CA MET A 20 -19.78 -22.96 60.16
C MET A 20 -19.68 -24.44 59.82
N ALA A 21 -18.49 -24.88 59.40
CA ALA A 21 -18.14 -26.28 59.46
C ALA A 21 -18.38 -26.67 60.91
N GLN A 22 -19.49 -27.35 61.17
CA GLN A 22 -19.63 -28.10 62.40
C GLN A 22 -18.45 -29.06 62.35
N ASP A 23 -17.42 -28.77 63.14
CA ASP A 23 -16.50 -29.81 63.61
C ASP A 23 -17.39 -30.83 64.30
N VAL A 24 -17.85 -31.80 63.52
CA VAL A 24 -18.38 -33.04 64.05
C VAL A 24 -17.16 -33.68 64.67
N VAL A 25 -16.94 -33.37 65.95
CA VAL A 25 -16.11 -34.19 66.82
C VAL A 25 -16.84 -35.52 66.87
N VAL A 26 -16.47 -36.41 65.94
CA VAL A 26 -16.76 -37.83 66.06
C VAL A 26 -16.03 -38.25 67.32
N VAL A 27 -16.76 -38.29 68.44
CA VAL A 27 -16.29 -38.95 69.64
C VAL A 27 -16.23 -40.42 69.28
N ASP A 28 -15.07 -40.87 68.83
CA ASP A 28 -14.79 -42.28 68.72
C ASP A 28 -15.15 -42.92 70.07
N PRO A 29 -15.85 -44.05 70.10
CA PRO A 29 -15.96 -44.82 71.32
C PRO A 29 -14.54 -45.20 71.73
N VAL A 30 -13.98 -44.46 72.68
CA VAL A 30 -12.68 -44.75 73.27
C VAL A 30 -12.80 -46.14 73.89
N TYR A 31 -12.37 -47.16 73.13
CA TYR A 31 -12.14 -48.49 73.66
C TYR A 31 -11.02 -48.35 74.68
N ARG A 32 -11.41 -48.16 75.94
CA ARG A 32 -10.48 -48.13 77.07
C ARG A 32 -9.93 -49.53 77.25
N TYR A 33 -8.80 -49.81 76.62
CA TYR A 33 -7.97 -50.94 77.00
C TYR A 33 -7.57 -50.78 78.47
N PRO A 34 -7.69 -51.83 79.30
CA PRO A 34 -7.35 -51.77 80.71
C PRO A 34 -5.86 -51.41 80.89
N THR A 35 -5.58 -50.21 81.39
CA THR A 35 -4.25 -49.63 81.61
C THR A 35 -3.53 -50.15 82.86
N ARG A 36 -3.68 -51.44 83.19
CA ARG A 36 -2.89 -52.08 84.25
C ARG A 36 -2.51 -53.50 83.86
N VAL A 37 -1.32 -53.66 83.27
CA VAL A 37 -0.65 -54.96 83.18
C VAL A 37 -0.11 -55.28 84.57
N ARG A 38 -0.95 -55.90 85.41
CA ARG A 38 -0.48 -56.64 86.59
C ARG A 38 0.01 -58.00 86.11
N TRP A 39 1.23 -58.38 86.51
CA TRP A 39 1.93 -59.61 86.16
C TRP A 39 1.26 -60.91 86.70
N ALA A 40 -0.03 -60.87 87.03
CA ALA A 40 -0.81 -62.01 87.55
C ALA A 40 -1.73 -62.66 86.50
N VAL A 41 -1.58 -62.32 85.20
CA VAL A 41 -2.49 -62.73 84.12
C VAL A 41 -1.72 -63.47 83.03
N TYR A 42 -1.27 -64.69 83.35
CA TYR A 42 -0.96 -65.72 82.36
C TYR A 42 -2.16 -66.67 82.25
N ASP A 43 -3.37 -66.11 82.11
CA ASP A 43 -4.52 -66.91 81.68
C ASP A 43 -4.52 -66.93 80.15
N PRO A 44 -4.22 -68.08 79.51
CA PRO A 44 -4.21 -68.20 78.06
C PRO A 44 -5.52 -67.74 77.42
N TYR A 45 -6.65 -67.79 78.15
CA TYR A 45 -7.95 -67.33 77.66
C TYR A 45 -8.00 -65.81 77.41
N TYR A 46 -7.46 -65.00 78.32
CA TYR A 46 -7.43 -63.53 78.16
C TYR A 46 -6.47 -63.08 77.05
N ALA A 47 -5.35 -63.79 76.88
CA ALA A 47 -4.41 -63.53 75.79
C ALA A 47 -5.03 -63.83 74.41
N VAL A 48 -5.79 -64.93 74.30
CA VAL A 48 -6.49 -65.28 73.07
C VAL A 48 -7.63 -64.29 72.76
N THR A 49 -8.44 -63.92 73.75
CA THR A 49 -9.55 -62.97 73.53
C THR A 49 -9.07 -61.57 73.16
N SER A 50 -8.05 -61.04 73.84
CA SER A 50 -7.44 -59.74 73.48
C SER A 50 -6.84 -59.74 72.08
N ARG A 51 -6.22 -60.85 71.66
CA ARG A 51 -5.75 -61.02 70.28
C ARG A 51 -6.91 -60.99 69.27
N ILE A 52 -8.02 -61.66 69.55
CA ILE A 52 -9.21 -61.65 68.67
C ILE A 52 -9.78 -60.24 68.54
N TYR A 53 -9.92 -59.49 69.65
CA TYR A 53 -10.37 -58.11 69.61
C TYR A 53 -9.42 -57.20 68.84
N ALA A 54 -8.11 -57.31 69.07
CA ALA A 54 -7.11 -56.53 68.34
C ALA A 54 -7.13 -56.85 66.82
N GLN A 55 -7.35 -58.11 66.44
CA GLN A 55 -7.52 -58.50 65.03
C GLN A 55 -8.81 -57.95 64.43
N ALA A 56 -9.92 -58.00 65.18
CA ALA A 56 -11.19 -57.43 64.74
C ALA A 56 -11.12 -55.90 64.56
N ASP A 57 -10.47 -55.20 65.48
CA ASP A 57 -10.23 -53.75 65.40
C ASP A 57 -9.33 -53.40 64.21
N LEU A 58 -8.29 -54.19 63.95
CA LEU A 58 -7.42 -54.00 62.78
C LEU A 58 -8.21 -54.18 61.47
N ILE A 59 -9.06 -55.20 61.37
CA ILE A 59 -9.91 -55.42 60.19
C ILE A 59 -10.91 -54.27 60.01
N ARG A 60 -11.53 -53.80 61.10
CA ARG A 60 -12.44 -52.65 61.05
C ARG A 60 -11.72 -51.39 60.59
N ALA A 61 -10.57 -51.07 61.18
CA ALA A 61 -9.77 -49.91 60.80
C ALA A 61 -9.29 -49.97 59.34
N GLN A 62 -8.96 -51.16 58.83
CA GLN A 62 -8.65 -51.35 57.41
C GLN A 62 -9.87 -51.13 56.51
N GLY A 63 -11.05 -51.58 56.93
CA GLY A 63 -12.32 -51.33 56.24
C GLY A 63 -12.66 -49.84 56.18
N ASP A 64 -12.58 -49.15 57.32
CA ASP A 64 -12.85 -47.71 57.43
C ASP A 64 -11.86 -46.90 56.58
N ALA A 65 -10.56 -47.21 56.67
CA ALA A 65 -9.55 -46.59 55.83
C ALA A 65 -9.81 -46.82 54.32
N ALA A 66 -10.25 -48.01 53.92
CA ALA A 66 -10.58 -48.29 52.52
C ALA A 66 -11.76 -47.46 52.02
N VAL A 67 -12.79 -47.25 52.85
CA VAL A 67 -13.92 -46.37 52.55
C VAL A 67 -13.46 -44.92 52.44
N ASP A 68 -12.65 -44.44 53.38
CA ASP A 68 -12.11 -43.08 53.36
C ASP A 68 -11.24 -42.82 52.13
N PHE A 69 -10.39 -43.77 51.73
CA PHE A 69 -9.61 -43.66 50.50
C PHE A 69 -10.49 -43.67 49.25
N ALA A 70 -11.57 -44.46 49.21
CA ALA A 70 -12.51 -44.44 48.10
C ALA A 70 -13.26 -43.10 48.02
N HIS A 71 -13.69 -42.57 49.16
CA HIS A 71 -14.34 -41.27 49.26
C HIS A 71 -13.39 -40.13 48.83
N ALA A 72 -12.14 -40.14 49.31
CA ALA A 72 -11.13 -39.17 48.91
C ALA A 72 -10.85 -39.22 47.40
N ARG A 73 -10.78 -40.42 46.79
CA ARG A 73 -10.63 -40.56 45.33
C ARG A 73 -11.79 -39.95 44.56
N ASN A 74 -13.02 -40.16 45.03
CA ASN A 74 -14.21 -39.57 44.39
C ASN A 74 -14.18 -38.03 44.49
N LEU A 75 -13.86 -37.49 45.67
CA LEU A 75 -13.71 -36.04 45.86
C LEU A 75 -12.61 -35.45 44.96
N HIS A 76 -11.48 -36.14 44.80
CA HIS A 76 -10.42 -35.72 43.90
C HIS A 76 -10.87 -35.76 42.42
N ALA A 77 -11.58 -36.81 42.00
CA ALA A 77 -12.11 -36.90 40.64
C ALA A 77 -13.13 -35.79 40.35
N ASP A 78 -14.00 -35.48 41.31
CA ASP A 78 -14.97 -34.39 41.22
C ASP A 78 -14.30 -33.02 41.17
N ALA A 79 -13.27 -32.78 41.99
CA ALA A 79 -12.47 -31.55 41.93
C ALA A 79 -11.81 -31.40 40.55
N TYR A 80 -11.17 -32.46 40.05
CA TYR A 80 -10.51 -32.45 38.75
C TYR A 80 -11.48 -32.22 37.59
N SER A 81 -12.68 -32.83 37.62
CA SER A 81 -13.70 -32.58 36.59
C SER A 81 -14.16 -31.10 36.57
N LYS A 82 -14.33 -30.48 37.74
CA LYS A 82 -14.66 -29.05 37.85
C LYS A 82 -13.52 -28.16 37.33
N GLU A 83 -12.27 -28.52 37.60
CA GLU A 83 -11.10 -27.81 37.04
C GLU A 83 -11.09 -27.88 35.51
N LEU A 84 -11.32 -29.06 34.92
CA LEU A 84 -11.42 -29.22 33.47
C LEU A 84 -12.56 -28.40 32.86
N ASP A 85 -13.71 -28.33 33.54
CA ASP A 85 -14.84 -27.53 33.08
C ASP A 85 -14.57 -26.02 33.16
N ASN A 86 -13.87 -25.56 34.21
CA ASN A 86 -13.41 -24.17 34.30
C ASN A 86 -12.41 -23.86 33.18
N TRP A 87 -11.46 -24.75 32.92
CA TRP A 87 -10.50 -24.59 31.84
C TRP A 87 -11.16 -24.53 30.45
N LYS A 88 -12.16 -25.40 30.19
CA LYS A 88 -12.96 -25.33 28.95
C LYS A 88 -13.70 -23.99 28.81
N LYS A 89 -14.26 -23.46 29.90
CA LYS A 89 -14.93 -22.15 29.90
C LYS A 89 -13.94 -21.03 29.61
N GLU A 90 -12.77 -21.04 30.23
CA GLU A 90 -11.71 -20.04 29.98
C GLU A 90 -11.25 -20.05 28.53
N LEU A 91 -10.99 -21.24 27.97
CA LEU A 91 -10.64 -21.37 26.55
C LEU A 91 -11.74 -20.85 25.63
N ARG A 92 -13.00 -21.16 25.91
CA ARG A 92 -14.13 -20.64 25.13
C ARG A 92 -14.15 -19.11 25.15
N ILE A 93 -14.04 -18.51 26.34
CA ILE A 93 -14.00 -17.05 26.51
C ILE A 93 -12.81 -16.44 25.76
N TYR A 94 -11.65 -17.08 25.79
CA TYR A 94 -10.47 -16.63 25.05
C TYR A 94 -10.72 -16.59 23.54
N TRP A 95 -11.26 -17.67 22.96
CA TRP A 95 -11.53 -17.74 21.52
C TRP A 95 -12.67 -16.81 21.09
N GLU A 96 -13.71 -16.64 21.91
CA GLU A 96 -14.76 -15.64 21.68
C GLU A 96 -14.20 -14.21 21.65
N ARG A 97 -13.29 -13.87 22.58
CA ARG A 97 -12.61 -12.56 22.56
C ARG A 97 -11.74 -12.39 21.32
N LYS A 98 -11.02 -13.43 20.92
CA LYS A 98 -10.13 -13.40 19.75
C LYS A 98 -10.92 -13.24 18.45
N THR A 99 -11.99 -14.01 18.25
CA THR A 99 -12.86 -13.93 17.08
C THR A 99 -13.52 -12.55 16.98
N LEU A 100 -14.02 -12.01 18.09
CA LEU A 100 -14.57 -10.65 18.13
C LEU A 100 -13.51 -9.60 17.79
N ALA A 101 -12.28 -9.74 18.30
CA ALA A 101 -11.19 -8.82 17.99
C ALA A 101 -10.79 -8.88 16.49
N GLU A 102 -10.75 -10.08 15.90
CA GLU A 102 -10.49 -10.27 14.47
C GLU A 102 -11.62 -9.71 13.61
N GLN A 103 -12.89 -9.92 13.97
CA GLN A 103 -14.05 -9.32 13.30
C GLN A 103 -13.95 -7.79 13.30
N LYS A 104 -13.73 -7.17 14.46
CA LYS A 104 -13.56 -5.71 14.56
C LYS A 104 -12.38 -5.20 13.72
N LYS A 105 -11.29 -5.97 13.66
CA LYS A 105 -10.13 -5.62 12.82
C LYS A 105 -10.51 -5.64 11.34
N LEU A 106 -11.22 -6.68 10.89
CA LEU A 106 -11.70 -6.79 9.51
C LEU A 106 -12.67 -5.66 9.17
N GLU A 107 -13.62 -5.34 10.04
CA GLU A 107 -14.54 -4.20 9.86
C GLU A 107 -13.77 -2.87 9.74
N LEU A 108 -12.79 -2.62 10.61
CA LEU A 108 -11.96 -1.42 10.52
C LEU A 108 -11.14 -1.36 9.22
N ASP A 109 -10.59 -2.48 8.78
CA ASP A 109 -9.83 -2.54 7.53
C ASP A 109 -10.75 -2.36 6.31
N GLN A 110 -11.97 -2.90 6.32
CA GLN A 110 -13.01 -2.61 5.32
C GLN A 110 -13.38 -1.12 5.28
N VAL A 111 -13.62 -0.49 6.44
CA VAL A 111 -13.93 0.95 6.51
C VAL A 111 -12.77 1.78 5.95
N ARG A 112 -11.52 1.41 6.27
CA ARG A 112 -10.32 2.07 5.71
C ARG A 112 -10.22 1.88 4.19
N GLN A 113 -10.51 0.69 3.68
CA GLN A 113 -10.56 0.45 2.24
C GLN A 113 -11.63 1.31 1.59
N ILE A 114 -12.87 1.31 2.09
CA ILE A 114 -13.96 2.15 1.59
C ILE A 114 -13.56 3.63 1.60
N ALA A 115 -12.93 4.12 2.67
CA ALA A 115 -12.46 5.50 2.75
C ALA A 115 -11.37 5.83 1.71
N ARG A 116 -10.42 4.91 1.47
CA ARG A 116 -9.41 5.05 0.40
C ARG A 116 -10.07 5.05 -0.98
N MET A 117 -10.99 4.13 -1.22
CA MET A 117 -11.73 4.03 -2.48
C MET A 117 -12.58 5.27 -2.74
N LYS A 118 -13.18 5.85 -1.69
CA LYS A 118 -13.92 7.11 -1.78
C LYS A 118 -13.02 8.25 -2.25
N TYR A 119 -11.83 8.40 -1.68
CA TYR A 119 -10.88 9.42 -2.11
C TYR A 119 -10.46 9.25 -3.57
N LEU A 120 -10.14 8.01 -3.97
CA LEU A 120 -9.78 7.70 -5.37
C LEU A 120 -10.95 7.97 -6.32
N ASN A 121 -12.17 7.60 -5.94
CA ASN A 121 -13.38 7.87 -6.70
C ASN A 121 -13.62 9.39 -6.80
N ASP A 122 -13.52 10.13 -5.70
CA ASP A 122 -13.72 11.58 -5.70
C ASP A 122 -12.72 12.26 -6.65
N GLN A 123 -11.46 11.81 -6.68
CA GLN A 123 -10.46 12.30 -7.62
C GLN A 123 -10.80 11.95 -9.08
N LYS A 124 -11.21 10.70 -9.36
CA LYS A 124 -11.68 10.29 -10.69
C LYS A 124 -12.87 11.13 -11.16
N TRP A 125 -13.85 11.37 -10.28
CA TRP A 125 -15.02 12.21 -10.53
C TRP A 125 -14.66 13.67 -10.78
N GLN A 126 -13.74 14.24 -10.01
CA GLN A 126 -13.25 15.60 -10.24
C GLN A 126 -12.56 15.72 -11.61
N ASN A 127 -11.71 14.75 -11.95
CA ASN A 127 -11.03 14.71 -13.23
C ASN A 127 -12.01 14.52 -14.40
N SER A 128 -13.03 13.68 -14.25
CA SER A 128 -14.09 13.49 -15.23
C SER A 128 -14.90 14.77 -15.43
N ARG A 129 -15.34 15.45 -14.36
CA ARG A 129 -16.05 16.74 -14.47
C ARG A 129 -15.20 17.83 -15.09
N LEU A 130 -13.91 17.88 -14.75
CA LEU A 130 -12.97 18.81 -15.35
C LEU A 130 -12.83 18.54 -16.85
N TRP A 131 -12.71 17.27 -17.24
CA TRP A 131 -12.69 16.87 -18.64
C TRP A 131 -13.99 17.24 -19.36
N ASP A 132 -15.16 16.93 -18.80
CA ASP A 132 -16.45 17.27 -19.39
C ASP A 132 -16.58 18.78 -19.63
N ARG A 133 -16.08 19.59 -18.67
CA ARG A 133 -16.01 21.04 -18.82
C ARG A 133 -15.07 21.46 -19.95
N LEU A 134 -13.86 20.88 -20.01
CA LEU A 134 -12.87 21.17 -21.05
C LEU A 134 -13.36 20.74 -22.44
N LYS A 135 -14.10 19.63 -22.51
CA LYS A 135 -14.65 19.06 -23.75
C LYS A 135 -15.84 19.84 -24.27
N ASN A 136 -16.84 20.11 -23.42
CA ASN A 136 -18.13 20.65 -23.84
C ASN A 136 -18.23 22.17 -23.68
N HIS A 137 -17.42 22.76 -22.79
CA HIS A 137 -17.47 24.18 -22.43
C HIS A 137 -16.06 24.79 -22.38
N SER A 138 -15.31 24.67 -23.48
CA SER A 138 -13.95 25.21 -23.60
C SER A 138 -13.88 26.72 -23.35
N GLU A 139 -14.94 27.47 -23.70
CA GLU A 139 -15.07 28.91 -23.47
C GLU A 139 -14.98 29.28 -21.97
N LEU A 140 -15.55 28.45 -21.09
CA LEU A 140 -15.51 28.66 -19.64
C LEU A 140 -14.13 28.33 -19.04
N SER A 141 -13.25 27.70 -19.81
CA SER A 141 -11.94 27.23 -19.36
C SER A 141 -10.80 28.19 -19.73
N GLY A 142 -11.11 29.38 -20.26
CA GLY A 142 -10.13 30.39 -20.66
C GLY A 142 -9.02 30.64 -19.62
N PRO A 143 -9.34 30.87 -18.33
CA PRO A 143 -8.31 31.05 -17.30
C PRO A 143 -7.39 29.82 -17.13
N ASN A 144 -7.94 28.60 -17.21
CA ASN A 144 -7.14 27.37 -17.09
C ASN A 144 -6.25 27.13 -18.31
N ILE A 145 -6.73 27.51 -19.50
CA ILE A 145 -5.94 27.47 -20.74
C ILE A 145 -4.78 28.46 -20.64
N ARG A 146 -5.04 29.70 -20.25
CA ARG A 146 -4.00 30.75 -20.08
C ARG A 146 -2.94 30.36 -19.04
N ASN A 147 -3.36 29.71 -17.96
CA ASN A 147 -2.43 29.25 -16.92
C ASN A 147 -1.64 27.99 -17.31
N GLY A 148 -1.91 27.39 -18.47
CA GLY A 148 -1.31 26.12 -18.91
C GLY A 148 -1.88 24.88 -18.20
N SER A 149 -2.73 25.04 -17.18
CA SER A 149 -3.26 23.91 -16.40
C SER A 149 -4.17 23.00 -17.22
N ALA A 150 -4.96 23.56 -18.14
CA ALA A 150 -5.77 22.78 -19.07
C ALA A 150 -4.91 21.97 -20.05
N LEU A 151 -3.83 22.57 -20.57
CA LEU A 151 -2.90 21.88 -21.46
C LEU A 151 -2.14 20.77 -20.73
N ASN A 152 -1.66 21.02 -19.50
CA ASN A 152 -1.00 20.01 -18.68
C ASN A 152 -1.95 18.86 -18.29
N PHE A 153 -3.23 19.16 -18.03
CA PHE A 153 -4.24 18.13 -17.82
C PHE A 153 -4.41 17.25 -19.06
N MET A 154 -4.49 17.86 -20.25
CA MET A 154 -4.57 17.14 -21.52
C MET A 154 -3.30 16.35 -21.83
N LEU A 155 -2.12 16.92 -21.55
CA LEU A 155 -0.84 16.23 -21.67
C LEU A 155 -0.82 14.97 -20.81
N ALA A 156 -1.22 15.07 -19.54
CA ALA A 156 -1.27 13.91 -18.65
C ALA A 156 -2.24 12.82 -19.13
N ARG A 157 -3.37 13.21 -19.72
CA ARG A 157 -4.37 12.30 -20.30
C ARG A 157 -3.87 11.62 -21.57
N ILE A 158 -3.30 12.38 -22.50
CA ILE A 158 -2.68 11.85 -23.72
C ILE A 158 -1.48 10.96 -23.37
N ALA A 159 -0.72 11.32 -22.34
CA ALA A 159 0.38 10.52 -21.84
C ALA A 159 -0.04 9.17 -21.24
N ALA A 160 -1.26 9.07 -20.72
CA ALA A 160 -1.82 7.80 -20.26
C ALA A 160 -2.21 6.89 -21.43
N SER A 161 -2.51 7.46 -22.61
CA SER A 161 -2.70 6.68 -23.83
C SER A 161 -1.36 6.15 -24.37
N SER A 162 -1.40 5.16 -25.26
CA SER A 162 -0.19 4.61 -25.90
C SER A 162 0.47 5.56 -26.91
N LEU A 163 -0.17 6.70 -27.22
CA LEU A 163 0.22 7.61 -28.29
C LEU A 163 1.67 8.12 -28.21
N PRO A 164 2.20 8.56 -27.05
CA PRO A 164 3.57 9.10 -27.00
C PRO A 164 4.67 8.07 -27.31
N TYR A 165 4.35 6.79 -27.17
CA TYR A 165 5.30 5.67 -27.30
C TYR A 165 5.13 4.91 -28.61
N GLN A 166 3.91 4.89 -29.16
CA GLN A 166 3.61 4.21 -30.42
C GLN A 166 3.66 5.13 -31.64
N PHE A 167 3.70 6.45 -31.43
CA PHE A 167 3.75 7.39 -32.54
C PHE A 167 5.14 7.40 -33.16
N ASP A 168 5.20 6.96 -34.41
CA ASP A 168 6.31 7.18 -35.32
C ASP A 168 5.76 7.88 -36.58
N PRO A 169 6.22 9.09 -36.93
CA PRO A 169 5.74 9.79 -38.12
C PRO A 169 5.73 8.93 -39.39
N LYS A 170 6.71 8.02 -39.54
CA LYS A 170 6.88 7.18 -40.74
C LYS A 170 5.97 5.96 -40.78
N THR A 171 5.57 5.44 -39.62
CA THR A 171 4.76 4.22 -39.50
C THR A 171 3.42 4.45 -38.82
N SER A 172 3.11 5.71 -38.46
CA SER A 172 1.90 6.05 -37.73
C SER A 172 0.66 5.76 -38.55
N ARG A 173 -0.45 5.52 -37.83
CA ARG A 173 -1.78 5.40 -38.44
C ARG A 173 -2.31 6.74 -38.98
N TYR A 174 -1.62 7.85 -38.71
CA TYR A 174 -2.05 9.18 -39.14
C TYR A 174 -1.56 9.44 -40.56
N SER A 175 -2.46 9.90 -41.44
CA SER A 175 -2.06 10.35 -42.77
C SER A 175 -1.20 11.61 -42.67
N GLU A 176 -0.31 11.83 -43.65
CA GLU A 176 0.47 13.08 -43.72
C GLU A 176 -0.43 14.33 -43.68
N GLU A 177 -1.64 14.25 -44.26
CA GLU A 177 -2.63 15.32 -44.20
C GLU A 177 -3.14 15.58 -42.78
N ALA A 178 -3.35 14.54 -41.98
CA ALA A 178 -3.75 14.68 -40.58
C ALA A 178 -2.61 15.29 -39.74
N LEU A 179 -1.35 14.90 -40.01
CA LEU A 179 -0.19 15.50 -39.36
C LEU A 179 -0.06 16.99 -39.71
N ARG A 180 -0.27 17.37 -40.97
CA ARG A 180 -0.26 18.78 -41.39
C ARG A 180 -1.30 19.65 -40.68
N GLN A 181 -2.44 19.09 -40.29
CA GLN A 181 -3.44 19.82 -39.51
C GLN A 181 -3.00 20.04 -38.06
N LEU A 182 -2.02 19.27 -37.60
CA LEU A 182 -1.40 19.36 -36.28
C LEU A 182 -0.05 20.09 -36.31
N ASP A 183 0.36 20.64 -37.46
CA ASP A 183 1.62 21.37 -37.59
C ASP A 183 1.62 22.60 -36.68
N LEU A 184 2.78 22.83 -36.06
CA LEU A 184 2.99 23.98 -35.19
C LEU A 184 3.88 24.99 -35.90
N ASN A 185 3.27 26.06 -36.41
CA ASN A 185 4.01 27.15 -37.03
C ASN A 185 4.99 27.78 -36.03
N ASP A 186 6.16 28.22 -36.51
CA ASP A 186 7.19 28.89 -35.71
C ASP A 186 6.65 30.07 -34.88
N ASP A 187 5.69 30.81 -35.45
CA ASP A 187 5.00 31.91 -34.77
C ASP A 187 4.25 31.43 -33.52
N LEU A 188 3.48 30.34 -33.63
CA LEU A 188 2.77 29.75 -32.48
C LEU A 188 3.75 29.23 -31.42
N LEU A 189 4.83 28.57 -31.84
CA LEU A 189 5.86 28.06 -30.93
C LEU A 189 6.54 29.18 -30.14
N SER A 190 6.75 30.35 -30.75
CA SER A 190 7.37 31.51 -30.08
C SER A 190 6.54 32.06 -28.92
N HIS A 191 5.23 31.81 -28.96
CA HIS A 191 4.26 32.23 -27.95
C HIS A 191 4.02 31.18 -26.87
N ILE A 192 4.48 29.94 -27.07
CA ILE A 192 4.35 28.85 -26.10
C ILE A 192 5.57 28.85 -25.17
N THR A 193 5.33 28.86 -23.86
CA THR A 193 6.40 28.75 -22.86
C THR A 193 6.33 27.38 -22.20
N LEU A 194 7.45 26.66 -22.26
CA LEU A 194 7.63 25.37 -21.62
C LEU A 194 8.36 25.54 -20.28
N ALA A 195 8.10 24.65 -19.34
CA ALA A 195 8.70 24.64 -18.01
C ALA A 195 9.17 23.24 -17.62
N GLN A 196 10.34 23.18 -17.01
CA GLN A 196 10.83 21.99 -16.31
C GLN A 196 11.29 22.41 -14.91
N GLY A 197 10.42 22.24 -13.92
CA GLY A 197 10.65 22.77 -12.58
C GLY A 197 10.83 24.30 -12.59
N PRO A 198 11.97 24.86 -12.12
CA PRO A 198 12.21 26.30 -12.13
C PRO A 198 12.64 26.83 -13.51
N PHE A 199 13.11 25.96 -14.41
CA PHE A 199 13.60 26.36 -15.73
C PHE A 199 12.42 26.59 -16.67
N LYS A 200 12.43 27.71 -17.41
CA LYS A 200 11.41 28.06 -18.39
C LYS A 200 12.07 28.50 -19.69
N PHE A 201 11.57 28.02 -20.81
CA PHE A 201 12.10 28.32 -22.13
C PHE A 201 10.97 28.44 -23.16
N SER A 202 11.24 29.10 -24.29
CA SER A 202 10.28 29.20 -25.41
C SER A 202 10.23 27.87 -26.16
N ALA A 203 9.06 27.44 -26.61
CA ALA A 203 8.94 26.26 -27.47
C ALA A 203 9.57 26.49 -28.86
N SER A 204 9.92 27.72 -29.24
CA SER A 204 10.67 28.01 -30.48
C SER A 204 12.19 27.99 -30.30
N GLN A 205 12.70 27.84 -29.09
CA GLN A 205 14.13 27.96 -28.81
C GLN A 205 14.76 26.58 -28.68
N THR A 206 15.81 26.31 -29.46
CA THR A 206 16.65 25.12 -29.27
C THR A 206 17.35 25.19 -27.91
N VAL A 207 17.27 24.12 -27.12
CA VAL A 207 17.92 24.04 -25.80
C VAL A 207 18.90 22.87 -25.81
N ASP A 208 20.19 23.15 -25.70
CA ASP A 208 21.22 22.09 -25.66
C ASP A 208 21.53 21.68 -24.22
N GLY A 209 21.49 20.36 -23.94
CA GLY A 209 22.26 19.66 -22.89
C GLY A 209 22.11 20.08 -21.42
N THR A 210 21.37 21.15 -21.13
CA THR A 210 21.28 21.81 -19.83
C THR A 210 20.06 21.36 -19.03
N ILE A 211 19.15 20.64 -19.68
CA ILE A 211 17.96 20.06 -19.09
C ILE A 211 18.39 18.77 -18.38
N SER A 212 18.63 18.84 -17.07
CA SER A 212 18.83 17.64 -16.25
C SER A 212 17.51 16.88 -16.18
N LEU A 213 17.37 15.89 -17.06
CA LEU A 213 16.16 15.08 -17.24
C LEU A 213 15.73 14.30 -15.99
N TRP A 214 16.66 14.09 -15.06
CA TRP A 214 16.39 13.30 -13.87
C TRP A 214 15.47 14.04 -12.89
N PRO A 215 14.42 13.39 -12.36
CA PRO A 215 13.63 13.91 -11.25
C PRO A 215 14.48 14.26 -10.02
N TYR A 216 14.05 15.23 -9.23
CA TYR A 216 14.82 15.78 -8.10
C TYR A 216 15.45 14.73 -7.17
N ILE A 217 14.72 13.65 -6.85
CA ILE A 217 15.22 12.60 -5.94
C ILE A 217 16.31 11.76 -6.61
N LEU A 218 16.17 11.47 -7.92
CA LEU A 218 17.16 10.74 -8.71
C LEU A 218 18.41 11.59 -9.04
N ARG A 219 18.40 12.88 -8.68
CA ARG A 219 19.59 13.75 -8.72
C ARG A 219 20.50 13.62 -7.51
N TRP A 220 20.08 12.89 -6.46
CA TRP A 220 20.90 12.77 -5.25
C TRP A 220 22.17 11.97 -5.51
N GLU A 221 23.24 12.31 -4.79
CA GLU A 221 24.55 11.65 -4.88
C GLU A 221 24.47 10.14 -4.66
N ASP A 222 23.52 9.69 -3.84
CA ASP A 222 23.28 8.27 -3.55
C ASP A 222 22.97 7.46 -4.83
N PHE A 223 22.40 8.09 -5.87
CA PHE A 223 22.02 7.44 -7.12
C PHE A 223 22.99 7.72 -8.27
N GLU A 224 24.06 8.50 -8.06
CA GLU A 224 24.98 8.93 -9.12
C GLU A 224 25.60 7.74 -9.88
N THR A 225 25.98 6.70 -9.13
CA THR A 225 26.69 5.54 -9.69
C THR A 225 25.78 4.67 -10.56
N THR A 226 24.55 4.41 -10.14
CA THR A 226 23.57 3.65 -10.92
C THR A 226 23.01 4.45 -12.08
N ARG A 227 22.83 5.76 -11.90
CA ARG A 227 22.44 6.70 -12.95
C ARG A 227 23.45 6.75 -14.08
N SER A 228 24.73 6.99 -13.76
CA SER A 228 25.81 7.03 -14.76
C SER A 228 26.01 5.68 -15.47
N ALA A 229 25.82 4.56 -14.77
CA ALA A 229 25.84 3.23 -15.38
C ALA A 229 24.72 3.05 -16.41
N PHE A 230 23.50 3.51 -16.09
CA PHE A 230 22.37 3.50 -17.03
C PHE A 230 22.61 4.41 -18.23
N GLU A 231 23.07 5.64 -18.01
CA GLU A 231 23.40 6.58 -19.08
C GLU A 231 24.48 6.02 -20.02
N ALA A 232 25.52 5.37 -19.46
CA ALA A 232 26.56 4.73 -20.25
C ALA A 232 26.02 3.55 -21.09
N ALA A 233 25.13 2.73 -20.51
CA ALA A 233 24.49 1.64 -21.23
C ALA A 233 23.57 2.16 -22.36
N ARG A 234 22.79 3.20 -22.08
CA ARG A 234 21.95 3.88 -23.08
C ARG A 234 22.79 4.45 -24.23
N LEU A 235 23.88 5.15 -23.91
CA LEU A 235 24.80 5.69 -24.92
C LEU A 235 25.44 4.59 -25.78
N ALA A 236 25.74 3.41 -25.21
CA ALA A 236 26.25 2.28 -25.96
C ALA A 236 25.22 1.74 -26.96
N VAL A 237 23.96 1.59 -26.53
CA VAL A 237 22.83 1.16 -27.38
C VAL A 237 22.61 2.15 -28.54
N VAL A 238 22.66 3.46 -28.27
CA VAL A 238 22.53 4.49 -29.32
C VAL A 238 23.69 4.41 -30.32
N LYS A 239 24.93 4.38 -29.85
CA LYS A 239 26.12 4.29 -30.73
C LYS A 239 26.14 3.02 -31.58
N GLU A 240 25.74 1.89 -30.99
CA GLU A 240 25.62 0.62 -31.71
C GLU A 240 24.54 0.73 -32.80
N SER A 241 23.36 1.26 -32.47
CA SER A 241 22.30 1.44 -33.45
C SER A 241 22.67 2.42 -34.56
N GLU A 242 23.44 3.47 -34.29
CA GLU A 242 23.96 4.38 -35.31
C GLU A 242 24.97 3.69 -36.24
N ALA A 243 25.78 2.77 -35.72
CA ALA A 243 26.81 2.07 -36.48
C ALA A 243 26.27 0.90 -37.31
N SER A 244 25.39 0.06 -36.76
CA SER A 244 24.84 -1.15 -37.41
C SER A 244 23.40 -0.99 -37.90
N GLY A 245 22.76 0.16 -37.68
CA GLY A 245 21.35 0.41 -38.00
C GLY A 245 20.36 -0.23 -37.02
N GLN A 246 20.83 -1.13 -36.14
CA GLN A 246 20.06 -1.78 -35.08
C GLN A 246 20.96 -2.01 -33.85
N ALA A 247 20.38 -1.97 -32.65
CA ALA A 247 21.05 -2.29 -31.40
C ALA A 247 21.07 -3.82 -31.16
N SER A 248 22.14 -4.34 -30.55
CA SER A 248 22.17 -5.77 -30.21
C SER A 248 21.33 -6.07 -28.97
N VAL A 249 20.80 -7.29 -28.93
CA VAL A 249 20.03 -7.81 -27.79
C VAL A 249 20.84 -7.72 -26.48
N GLU A 250 22.15 -7.98 -26.54
CA GLU A 250 23.02 -7.92 -25.36
C GLU A 250 23.14 -6.50 -24.79
N SER A 251 23.29 -5.48 -25.66
CA SER A 251 23.33 -4.08 -25.22
C SER A 251 22.00 -3.64 -24.62
N ILE A 252 20.87 -4.08 -25.18
CA ILE A 252 19.53 -3.79 -24.65
C ILE A 252 19.35 -4.43 -23.27
N GLN A 253 19.68 -5.72 -23.12
CA GLN A 253 19.61 -6.42 -21.82
C GLN A 253 20.51 -5.77 -20.77
N ARG A 254 21.69 -5.27 -21.16
CA ARG A 254 22.59 -4.55 -20.25
C ARG A 254 21.98 -3.23 -19.80
N MET A 255 21.32 -2.50 -20.71
CA MET A 255 20.60 -1.28 -20.39
C MET A 255 19.41 -1.55 -19.44
N GLU A 256 18.58 -2.56 -19.73
CA GLU A 256 17.49 -3.02 -18.86
C GLU A 256 18.00 -3.36 -17.46
N ALA A 257 19.04 -4.21 -17.35
CA ALA A 257 19.61 -4.60 -16.07
C ALA A 257 20.14 -3.39 -15.26
N SER A 258 20.70 -2.38 -15.93
CA SER A 258 21.14 -1.15 -15.27
C SER A 258 19.97 -0.30 -14.75
N LEU A 259 18.86 -0.24 -15.48
CA LEU A 259 17.62 0.43 -15.04
C LEU A 259 16.98 -0.30 -13.85
N MET A 260 16.92 -1.64 -13.90
CA MET A 260 16.42 -2.44 -12.78
C MET A 260 17.24 -2.21 -11.51
N LYS A 261 18.58 -2.11 -11.64
CA LYS A 261 19.46 -1.82 -10.51
C LYS A 261 19.18 -0.44 -9.92
N LEU A 262 19.06 0.59 -10.75
CA LEU A 262 18.70 1.95 -10.33
C LEU A 262 17.33 1.98 -9.62
N THR A 263 16.34 1.30 -10.19
CA THR A 263 14.98 1.21 -9.65
C THR A 263 14.96 0.51 -8.29
N ASN A 264 15.68 -0.60 -8.15
CA ASN A 264 15.82 -1.30 -6.88
C ASN A 264 16.49 -0.44 -5.81
N GLU A 265 17.53 0.32 -6.16
CA GLU A 265 18.21 1.24 -5.26
C GLU A 265 17.27 2.38 -4.81
N PHE A 266 16.51 2.96 -5.75
CA PHE A 266 15.52 3.99 -5.47
C PHE A 266 14.45 3.53 -4.47
N HIS A 267 13.85 2.36 -4.66
CA HIS A 267 12.79 1.84 -3.78
C HIS A 267 13.32 1.28 -2.45
N SER A 268 14.57 0.80 -2.40
CA SER A 268 15.19 0.28 -1.18
C SER A 268 15.81 1.38 -0.29
N SER A 269 16.09 2.57 -0.84
CA SER A 269 16.70 3.69 -0.11
C SER A 269 15.89 4.10 1.12
N GLN A 270 16.50 3.92 2.30
CA GLN A 270 15.90 4.36 3.58
C GLN A 270 15.72 5.88 3.63
N LYS A 271 16.66 6.64 3.03
CA LYS A 271 16.64 8.10 2.97
C LYS A 271 15.44 8.60 2.18
N VAL A 272 15.14 8.00 1.02
CA VAL A 272 13.93 8.31 0.24
C VAL A 272 12.67 8.01 1.07
N ARG A 273 12.60 6.83 1.68
CA ARG A 273 11.44 6.45 2.53
C ARG A 273 11.23 7.41 3.70
N GLN A 274 12.28 7.85 4.37
CA GLN A 274 12.19 8.82 5.47
C GLN A 274 11.77 10.21 4.95
N TRP A 275 12.33 10.65 3.83
CA TRP A 275 12.02 11.94 3.23
C TRP A 275 10.55 12.06 2.82
N VAL A 276 9.99 11.00 2.22
CA VAL A 276 8.56 10.92 1.87
C VAL A 276 7.69 11.07 3.11
N LYS A 277 8.05 10.36 4.21
CA LYS A 277 7.30 10.41 5.48
C LYS A 277 7.38 11.76 6.18
N GLN A 278 8.54 12.42 6.17
CA GLN A 278 8.78 13.62 6.97
C GLN A 278 8.13 14.89 6.41
N ARG A 279 7.82 14.96 5.11
CA ARG A 279 7.41 16.23 4.48
C ARG A 279 6.13 16.17 3.64
N ASN A 280 5.39 15.06 3.66
CA ASN A 280 4.26 14.81 2.74
C ASN A 280 4.63 15.08 1.26
N ARG A 281 5.91 14.94 0.91
CA ARG A 281 6.44 15.21 -0.43
C ARG A 281 6.30 13.98 -1.34
N PHE A 282 5.13 13.35 -1.27
CA PHE A 282 4.82 12.15 -2.03
C PHE A 282 4.86 12.41 -3.55
N THR A 283 4.58 13.65 -3.97
CA THR A 283 4.61 14.08 -5.37
C THR A 283 5.95 13.86 -6.06
N HIS A 284 7.07 14.20 -5.42
CA HIS A 284 8.39 14.01 -6.02
C HIS A 284 8.81 12.54 -6.06
N PHE A 285 8.38 11.74 -5.08
CA PHE A 285 8.60 10.30 -5.10
C PHE A 285 7.85 9.66 -6.27
N TYR A 286 6.58 10.02 -6.44
CA TYR A 286 5.76 9.54 -7.55
C TYR A 286 6.30 10.00 -8.91
N SER A 287 6.81 11.23 -9.01
CA SER A 287 7.49 11.71 -10.22
C SER A 287 8.75 10.89 -10.55
N GLY A 288 9.54 10.51 -9.54
CA GLY A 288 10.70 9.62 -9.73
C GLY A 288 10.29 8.21 -10.18
N ASP A 289 9.30 7.62 -9.51
CA ASP A 289 8.77 6.28 -9.83
C ASP A 289 8.19 6.21 -11.24
N ARG A 290 7.34 7.19 -11.59
CA ARG A 290 6.76 7.30 -12.93
C ARG A 290 7.84 7.44 -14.00
N PHE A 291 8.85 8.29 -13.79
CA PHE A 291 9.95 8.45 -14.74
C PHE A 291 10.70 7.12 -14.98
N LEU A 292 10.96 6.33 -13.94
CA LEU A 292 11.59 5.01 -14.09
C LEU A 292 10.70 4.03 -14.89
N GLN A 293 9.39 4.05 -14.67
CA GLN A 293 8.43 3.26 -15.46
C GLN A 293 8.36 3.72 -16.92
N GLU A 294 8.52 5.02 -17.18
CA GLU A 294 8.55 5.57 -18.53
C GLU A 294 9.82 5.11 -19.27
N LEU A 295 10.98 5.12 -18.60
CA LEU A 295 12.22 4.54 -19.15
C LEU A 295 12.06 3.04 -19.47
N ASP A 296 11.41 2.27 -18.59
CA ASP A 296 11.17 0.84 -18.81
C ASP A 296 10.30 0.60 -20.06
N ARG A 297 9.25 1.40 -20.23
CA ARG A 297 8.40 1.37 -21.44
C ARG A 297 9.17 1.73 -22.71
N GLU A 298 10.10 2.67 -22.64
CA GLU A 298 10.97 3.01 -23.77
C GLU A 298 11.87 1.83 -24.16
N ILE A 299 12.42 1.10 -23.19
CA ILE A 299 13.21 -0.12 -23.44
C ILE A 299 12.35 -1.20 -24.08
N LEU A 300 11.16 -1.48 -23.55
CA LEU A 300 10.24 -2.45 -24.12
C LEU A 300 9.82 -2.09 -25.56
N GLN A 301 9.65 -0.80 -25.83
CA GLN A 301 9.34 -0.33 -27.18
C GLN A 301 10.54 -0.49 -28.12
N LEU A 302 11.78 -0.24 -27.65
CA LEU A 302 12.98 -0.53 -28.42
C LEU A 302 13.07 -2.03 -28.73
N GLU A 303 12.82 -2.91 -27.77
CA GLU A 303 12.84 -4.37 -27.99
C GLU A 303 11.83 -4.81 -29.04
N LYS A 304 10.64 -4.21 -29.02
CA LYS A 304 9.56 -4.56 -29.94
C LYS A 304 9.78 -4.01 -31.36
N SER A 305 10.24 -2.77 -31.48
CA SER A 305 10.30 -2.04 -32.75
C SER A 305 11.68 -2.00 -33.38
N GLY A 306 12.74 -2.17 -32.59
CA GLY A 306 14.12 -1.90 -32.98
C GLY A 306 14.41 -0.41 -33.25
N ASP A 307 13.45 0.48 -32.99
CA ASP A 307 13.59 1.91 -33.26
C ASP A 307 14.30 2.61 -32.11
N ILE A 308 15.49 3.15 -32.39
CA ILE A 308 16.32 3.88 -31.42
C ILE A 308 15.82 5.30 -31.18
N ARG A 309 14.96 5.86 -32.05
CA ARG A 309 14.56 7.29 -31.97
C ARG A 309 14.01 7.73 -30.61
N PRO A 310 13.20 6.93 -29.88
CA PRO A 310 12.77 7.27 -28.53
C PRO A 310 13.95 7.44 -27.56
N LEU A 311 14.99 6.63 -27.71
CA LEU A 311 16.19 6.63 -26.87
C LEU A 311 17.26 7.63 -27.34
N SER A 312 17.27 8.00 -28.61
CA SER A 312 18.11 9.06 -29.14
C SER A 312 17.61 10.46 -28.79
N GLY A 313 16.36 10.56 -28.28
CA GLY A 313 15.76 11.77 -27.72
C GLY A 313 16.73 12.45 -26.77
N GLN A 314 17.27 13.55 -27.27
CA GLN A 314 18.50 14.20 -26.85
C GLN A 314 18.33 14.79 -25.45
N SER A 315 19.43 15.03 -24.76
CA SER A 315 19.49 15.94 -23.61
C SER A 315 19.15 17.40 -23.95
N GLY A 316 18.55 17.63 -25.11
CA GLY A 316 18.17 18.92 -25.66
C GLY A 316 16.84 18.84 -26.41
N TYR A 317 16.32 20.02 -26.73
CA TYR A 317 15.07 20.23 -27.42
C TYR A 317 15.36 20.93 -28.74
N ASP A 318 14.96 20.35 -29.87
CA ASP A 318 15.00 21.01 -31.18
C ASP A 318 13.57 21.22 -31.69
N PRO A 319 13.07 22.47 -31.79
CA PRO A 319 11.71 22.73 -32.25
C PRO A 319 11.40 22.16 -33.63
N LYS A 320 12.41 22.01 -34.51
CA LYS A 320 12.19 21.47 -35.87
C LYS A 320 11.97 19.97 -35.91
N ILE A 321 12.40 19.26 -34.87
CA ILE A 321 12.32 17.80 -34.77
C ILE A 321 11.26 17.42 -33.74
N ASP A 322 11.37 18.02 -32.56
CA ASP A 322 10.54 17.72 -31.40
C ASP A 322 9.23 18.49 -31.40
N ALA A 323 9.07 19.55 -32.19
CA ALA A 323 7.85 20.37 -32.19
C ALA A 323 7.34 20.72 -33.59
N ASP A 324 7.71 19.93 -34.60
CA ASP A 324 7.19 20.05 -35.97
C ASP A 324 5.65 20.01 -35.98
N HIS A 325 5.08 19.10 -35.18
CA HIS A 325 3.65 18.97 -34.96
C HIS A 325 3.33 18.71 -33.48
N VAL A 326 2.05 18.90 -33.10
CA VAL A 326 1.59 18.77 -31.71
C VAL A 326 1.98 17.42 -31.09
N VAL A 327 1.83 16.32 -31.82
CA VAL A 327 2.18 15.00 -31.29
C VAL A 327 3.66 14.91 -30.89
N GLY A 328 4.58 15.44 -31.71
CA GLY A 328 6.01 15.44 -31.42
C GLY A 328 6.30 16.22 -30.15
N LEU A 329 5.68 17.40 -30.02
CA LEU A 329 5.86 18.26 -28.84
C LEU A 329 5.39 17.53 -27.58
N LEU A 330 4.22 16.88 -27.64
CA LEU A 330 3.70 16.13 -26.50
C LEU A 330 4.55 14.90 -26.16
N CYS A 331 5.08 14.20 -27.17
CA CYS A 331 6.03 13.10 -26.96
C CYS A 331 7.27 13.60 -26.24
N PHE A 332 7.88 14.68 -26.72
CA PHE A 332 9.04 15.29 -26.09
C PHE A 332 8.74 15.72 -24.65
N MET A 333 7.61 16.40 -24.44
CA MET A 333 7.21 16.88 -23.12
C MET A 333 6.99 15.75 -22.13
N ASN A 334 6.31 14.68 -22.55
CA ASN A 334 6.07 13.52 -21.71
C ASN A 334 7.38 12.81 -21.33
N ARG A 335 8.28 12.57 -22.30
CA ARG A 335 9.56 11.89 -22.06
C ARG A 335 10.50 12.67 -21.13
N ASN A 336 10.47 14.00 -21.24
CA ASN A 336 11.41 14.86 -20.53
C ASN A 336 10.80 15.52 -19.27
N GLY A 337 9.56 15.17 -18.91
CA GLY A 337 8.84 15.75 -17.76
C GLY A 337 8.69 17.26 -17.88
N VAL A 338 8.49 17.76 -19.10
CA VAL A 338 8.29 19.18 -19.39
C VAL A 338 6.80 19.47 -19.40
N GLU A 339 6.41 20.59 -18.80
CA GLU A 339 5.03 21.04 -18.69
C GLU A 339 4.86 22.40 -19.38
N PHE A 340 3.63 22.77 -19.71
CA PHE A 340 3.30 24.11 -20.16
C PHE A 340 3.38 25.08 -18.98
N ALA A 341 4.16 26.15 -19.14
CA ALA A 341 4.16 27.28 -18.21
C ALA A 341 2.90 28.13 -18.42
N PRO A 342 2.55 29.06 -17.51
CA PRO A 342 1.55 30.08 -17.79
C PRO A 342 1.93 30.92 -19.01
N ALA A 343 0.93 31.24 -19.84
CA ALA A 343 1.09 32.08 -21.02
C ALA A 343 1.60 33.47 -20.62
N LYS A 344 2.52 34.02 -21.41
CA LYS A 344 2.91 35.42 -21.30
C LYS A 344 1.74 36.30 -21.78
N PRO A 345 1.57 37.51 -21.21
CA PRO A 345 0.56 38.46 -21.70
C PRO A 345 0.68 38.67 -23.22
N GLY A 346 -0.42 38.51 -23.95
CA GLY A 346 -0.47 38.61 -25.41
C GLY A 346 -0.22 37.29 -26.16
N SER A 347 0.19 36.23 -25.46
CA SER A 347 0.45 34.89 -26.04
C SER A 347 -0.70 33.89 -25.78
N GLU A 348 -1.83 34.36 -25.25
CA GLU A 348 -2.96 33.51 -24.86
C GLU A 348 -3.59 32.78 -26.06
N PHE A 349 -3.56 33.41 -27.24
CA PHE A 349 -4.12 32.83 -28.47
C PHE A 349 -3.41 31.52 -28.85
N ALA A 350 -2.09 31.44 -28.67
CA ALA A 350 -1.32 30.24 -28.99
C ALA A 350 -1.71 29.07 -28.07
N TYR A 351 -1.93 29.34 -26.78
CA TYR A 351 -2.41 28.35 -25.81
C TYR A 351 -3.82 27.86 -26.15
N HIS A 352 -4.70 28.76 -26.59
CA HIS A 352 -6.05 28.40 -27.04
C HIS A 352 -6.02 27.52 -28.29
N ASN A 353 -5.22 27.87 -29.30
CA ASN A 353 -5.06 27.08 -30.51
C ASN A 353 -4.49 25.70 -30.20
N LEU A 354 -3.42 25.64 -29.41
CA LEU A 354 -2.80 24.39 -28.99
C LEU A 354 -3.78 23.51 -28.22
N PHE A 355 -4.59 24.10 -27.33
CA PHE A 355 -5.60 23.36 -26.58
C PHE A 355 -6.65 22.73 -27.52
N VAL A 356 -7.09 23.44 -28.55
CA VAL A 356 -8.03 22.90 -29.55
C VAL A 356 -7.41 21.72 -30.30
N LEU A 357 -6.15 21.82 -30.72
CA LEU A 357 -5.44 20.73 -31.39
C LEU A 357 -5.26 19.52 -30.46
N MET A 358 -4.81 19.73 -29.23
CA MET A 358 -4.66 18.66 -28.23
C MET A 358 -6.00 17.99 -27.90
N ARG A 359 -7.09 18.75 -27.81
CA ARG A 359 -8.44 18.22 -27.62
C ARG A 359 -8.87 17.37 -28.81
N GLY A 360 -8.64 17.85 -30.04
CA GLY A 360 -8.92 17.10 -31.26
C GLY A 360 -8.19 15.77 -31.27
N LEU A 361 -6.88 15.79 -31.01
CA LEU A 361 -6.04 14.60 -30.90
C LEU A 361 -6.52 13.65 -29.80
N TYR A 362 -6.82 14.16 -28.62
CA TYR A 362 -7.28 13.30 -27.53
C TYR A 362 -8.61 12.61 -27.87
N LEU A 363 -9.53 13.28 -28.55
CA LEU A 363 -10.79 12.67 -28.96
C LEU A 363 -10.60 11.48 -29.92
N THR A 364 -9.48 11.38 -30.64
CA THR A 364 -9.18 10.23 -31.50
C THR A 364 -8.61 9.03 -30.73
N VAL A 365 -8.07 9.26 -29.53
CA VAL A 365 -7.50 8.21 -28.65
C VAL A 365 -8.29 7.99 -27.35
N ALA A 366 -9.39 8.72 -27.16
CA ALA A 366 -10.16 8.71 -25.92
C ALA A 366 -10.78 7.33 -25.63
N GLU A 367 -10.99 6.49 -26.64
CA GLU A 367 -11.49 5.11 -26.46
C GLU A 367 -10.49 4.24 -25.69
N ASP A 368 -9.19 4.53 -25.81
CA ASP A 368 -8.11 3.82 -25.12
C ASP A 368 -7.82 4.37 -23.71
N ASP A 369 -8.45 5.49 -23.29
CA ASP A 369 -8.28 6.02 -21.94
C ASP A 369 -9.20 5.31 -20.93
N GLU A 370 -8.65 4.30 -20.25
CA GLU A 370 -9.30 3.58 -19.15
C GLU A 370 -9.85 4.51 -18.06
N SER A 371 -9.27 5.70 -17.88
CA SER A 371 -9.72 6.64 -16.85
C SER A 371 -10.99 7.41 -17.22
N LEU A 372 -11.52 7.24 -18.44
CA LEU A 372 -12.88 7.64 -18.83
C LEU A 372 -13.94 6.57 -18.57
N GLN A 373 -13.54 5.34 -18.24
CA GLN A 373 -14.45 4.29 -17.81
C GLN A 373 -14.50 4.34 -16.28
N PRO A 374 -15.48 5.02 -15.65
CA PRO A 374 -15.70 4.87 -14.23
C PRO A 374 -16.26 3.46 -14.01
N GLU A 375 -15.37 2.45 -14.01
CA GLU A 375 -15.70 1.19 -13.36
C GLU A 375 -16.10 1.56 -11.94
N ASN A 376 -17.34 1.23 -11.62
CA ASN A 376 -17.90 1.51 -10.33
C ASN A 376 -17.11 0.64 -9.35
N LEU A 377 -16.07 1.20 -8.72
CA LEU A 377 -15.14 0.41 -7.91
C LEU A 377 -15.83 -0.25 -6.70
N GLY A 378 -17.09 0.14 -6.40
CA GLY A 378 -17.95 -0.54 -5.44
C GLY A 378 -18.47 -1.91 -5.94
N GLU A 379 -18.46 -2.18 -7.24
CA GLU A 379 -18.76 -3.50 -7.81
C GLU A 379 -17.58 -4.47 -7.68
N LEU A 380 -16.34 -3.97 -7.74
CA LEU A 380 -15.13 -4.76 -7.45
C LEU A 380 -14.97 -5.09 -5.96
N ALA A 381 -15.71 -4.42 -5.08
CA ALA A 381 -15.71 -4.64 -3.65
C ALA A 381 -16.85 -5.59 -3.17
N LYS A 382 -17.67 -6.09 -4.10
CA LYS A 382 -18.62 -7.18 -3.85
C LYS A 382 -17.97 -8.51 -4.22
#